data_AF-A0A920P114-F1
#
_entry.id   AF-A0A920P114-F1
#
_cell.length_a   1.000
_cell.length_b   1.000
_cell.length_c   1.000
_cell.angle_alpha   90.00
_cell.angle_beta   90.00
_cell.angle_gamma   90.00
#
_symmetry.space_group_name_H-M   'P 1'
#
loop_
_entity.id
_entity.type
_entity.pdbx_description
1 polymer ?
#
loop_
_entity_poly.entity_id
_entity_poly.type
_entity_poly.pdbx_seq_one_letter_code
_entity_poly.pdbx_strand_id
1 'polypeptide(L)'
;MTAADANKEIDNLMSQGYGTIVIKNPQGKHSIGVGILNKLNLIFEGSLGYFGIGSCDGPTVRINGRVGWSCAENLMAGKVVIEKNAGSCFGAAIRGGDLICKGSVGARTGIDMKGGTIIIGGDAGGFYWFYDEKGGRIIILGDVGINLGDSMYDGTIFVGGKIWALLW
;
A
#
# COMPACT_ATOMS: atom_id res chain seq x y z
N MET A 1 8.09 0.92 -23.37
CA MET A 1 8.08 1.98 -22.34
C MET A 1 8.59 1.40 -21.04
N THR A 2 9.64 1.97 -20.47
CA THR A 2 10.16 1.59 -19.15
C THR A 2 9.27 2.15 -18.03
N ALA A 3 9.50 1.78 -16.77
CA ALA A 3 8.79 2.38 -15.64
C ALA A 3 9.11 3.88 -15.50
N ALA A 4 10.38 4.27 -15.71
CA ALA A 4 10.79 5.68 -15.67
C ALA A 4 10.11 6.51 -16.77
N ASP A 5 10.00 5.96 -17.99
CA ASP A 5 9.27 6.63 -19.07
C ASP A 5 7.79 6.79 -18.73
N ALA A 6 7.18 5.76 -18.13
CA ALA A 6 5.79 5.82 -17.70
C ALA A 6 5.57 6.90 -16.64
N ASN A 7 6.45 7.01 -15.64
CA ASN A 7 6.36 8.04 -14.60
C ASN A 7 6.50 9.45 -15.19
N LYS A 8 7.46 9.67 -16.09
CA LYS A 8 7.60 10.95 -16.81
C LYS A 8 6.35 11.31 -17.61
N GLU A 9 5.71 10.32 -18.22
CA GLU A 9 4.48 10.54 -18.97
C GLU A 9 3.29 10.84 -18.06
N ILE A 10 3.20 10.23 -16.88
CA ILE A 10 2.21 10.61 -15.86
C ILE A 10 2.39 12.10 -15.50
N ASP A 11 3.61 12.53 -15.20
CA ASP A 11 3.91 13.92 -14.84
C ASP A 11 3.58 14.89 -15.99
N ASN A 12 3.91 14.52 -17.22
CA ASN A 12 3.59 15.29 -18.42
C ASN A 12 2.07 15.48 -18.58
N LEU A 13 1.30 14.39 -18.50
CA LEU A 13 -0.16 14.46 -18.58
C LEU A 13 -0.76 15.27 -17.41
N MET A 14 -0.23 15.13 -16.20
CA MET A 14 -0.65 15.97 -15.07
C MET A 14 -0.40 17.45 -15.32
N SER A 15 0.75 17.81 -15.91
CA SER A 15 1.08 19.20 -16.24
C SER A 15 0.14 19.82 -17.29
N GLN A 16 -0.46 18.99 -18.13
CA GLN A 16 -1.48 19.38 -19.11
C GLN A 16 -2.89 19.48 -18.50
N GLY A 17 -3.03 19.21 -17.19
CA GLY A 17 -4.30 19.33 -16.47
C GLY A 17 -5.16 18.06 -16.47
N TYR A 18 -4.64 16.91 -16.91
CA TYR A 18 -5.39 15.65 -16.84
C TYR A 18 -5.52 15.19 -15.39
N GLY A 19 -6.74 15.24 -14.86
CA GLY A 19 -7.05 14.80 -13.49
C GLY A 19 -7.26 13.29 -13.33
N THR A 20 -7.36 12.53 -14.43
CA THR A 20 -7.45 11.07 -14.41
C THR A 20 -6.54 10.47 -15.47
N ILE A 21 -5.74 9.50 -15.07
CA ILE A 21 -4.80 8.78 -15.94
C ILE A 21 -5.02 7.27 -15.78
N VAL A 22 -5.02 6.55 -16.90
CA VAL A 22 -5.17 5.08 -16.91
C VAL A 22 -3.94 4.45 -17.55
N ILE A 23 -3.24 3.61 -16.79
CA ILE A 23 -2.12 2.81 -17.26
C ILE A 23 -2.62 1.41 -17.59
N LYS A 24 -2.67 1.11 -18.87
CA LYS A 24 -3.06 -0.19 -19.40
C LYS A 24 -1.88 -1.13 -19.47
N ASN A 25 -2.09 -2.40 -19.09
CA ASN A 25 -1.08 -3.44 -19.15
C ASN A 25 0.29 -3.02 -18.58
N PRO A 26 0.39 -2.72 -17.27
CA PRO A 26 1.65 -2.35 -16.61
C PRO A 26 2.71 -3.45 -16.66
N GLN A 27 2.35 -4.70 -17.00
CA GLN A 27 3.25 -5.87 -17.11
C GLN A 27 4.08 -6.13 -15.85
N GLY A 28 3.55 -5.86 -14.65
CA GLY A 28 4.28 -6.11 -13.41
C GLY A 28 5.54 -5.25 -13.24
N LYS A 29 5.62 -4.08 -13.88
CA LYS A 29 6.77 -3.18 -13.74
C LYS A 29 6.94 -2.72 -12.30
N HIS A 30 8.19 -2.69 -11.87
CA HIS A 30 8.61 -2.15 -10.58
C HIS A 30 8.61 -0.61 -10.63
N SER A 31 8.39 0.03 -9.48
CA SER A 31 8.56 1.48 -9.27
C SER A 31 7.79 2.35 -10.29
N ILE A 32 6.58 1.93 -10.64
CA ILE A 32 5.67 2.67 -11.52
C ILE A 32 4.61 3.43 -10.70
N GLY A 33 4.25 4.63 -11.13
CA GLY A 33 3.34 5.54 -10.44
C GLY A 33 3.89 6.06 -9.11
N VAL A 34 5.21 6.14 -8.97
CA VAL A 34 5.88 6.62 -7.76
C VAL A 34 6.04 8.15 -7.80
N GLY A 35 6.20 8.78 -6.63
CA GLY A 35 6.56 10.20 -6.56
C GLY A 35 5.44 11.17 -6.97
N ILE A 36 4.18 10.75 -6.91
CA ILE A 36 3.03 11.59 -7.27
C ILE A 36 2.67 12.45 -6.06
N LEU A 37 3.00 13.75 -6.12
CA LEU A 37 2.83 14.70 -5.00
C LEU A 37 1.63 15.64 -5.15
N ASN A 38 0.71 15.31 -6.05
CA ASN A 38 -0.49 16.12 -6.31
C ASN A 38 -1.72 15.21 -6.36
N LYS A 39 -2.90 15.83 -6.28
CA LYS A 39 -4.18 15.12 -6.50
C LYS A 39 -4.24 14.60 -7.93
N LEU A 40 -4.28 13.29 -8.07
CA LEU A 40 -4.49 12.57 -9.33
C LEU A 40 -5.38 11.36 -9.08
N ASN A 41 -6.31 11.08 -9.98
CA ASN A 41 -6.99 9.79 -10.03
C ASN A 41 -6.23 8.85 -10.99
N LEU A 42 -5.49 7.89 -10.44
CA LEU A 42 -4.63 7.00 -11.22
C LEU A 42 -5.16 5.56 -11.19
N ILE A 43 -5.36 4.99 -12.37
CA ILE A 43 -5.92 3.64 -12.51
C ILE A 43 -4.91 2.74 -13.23
N PHE A 44 -4.62 1.59 -12.65
CA PHE A 44 -3.82 0.54 -13.29
C PHE A 44 -4.70 -0.65 -13.67
N GLU A 45 -4.76 -0.92 -14.97
CA GLU A 45 -5.40 -2.11 -15.53
C GLU A 45 -4.38 -3.25 -15.64
N GLY A 46 -4.04 -3.83 -14.49
CA GLY A 46 -3.14 -4.98 -14.38
C GLY A 46 -2.37 -5.00 -13.07
N SER A 47 -1.37 -5.88 -13.00
CA SER A 47 -0.53 -6.06 -11.81
C SER A 47 0.70 -5.16 -11.83
N LEU A 48 1.12 -4.70 -10.66
CA LEU A 48 2.38 -3.97 -10.47
C LEU A 48 3.44 -4.86 -9.86
N GLY A 49 4.70 -4.52 -10.11
CA GLY A 49 5.84 -5.13 -9.45
C GLY A 49 6.07 -4.58 -8.05
N TYR A 50 7.34 -4.52 -7.67
CA TYR A 50 7.80 -3.99 -6.39
C TYR A 50 7.78 -2.46 -6.39
N PHE A 51 7.58 -1.86 -5.22
CA PHE A 51 7.68 -0.41 -4.99
C PHE A 51 6.74 0.45 -5.85
N GLY A 52 5.67 -0.13 -6.43
CA GLY A 52 4.66 0.65 -7.14
C GLY A 52 3.95 1.62 -6.18
N ILE A 53 3.67 2.84 -6.63
CA ILE A 53 2.96 3.87 -5.81
C ILE A 53 3.73 4.31 -4.56
N GLY A 54 5.05 4.06 -4.50
CA GLY A 54 5.89 4.55 -3.42
C GLY A 54 6.08 6.08 -3.42
N SER A 55 6.25 6.65 -2.23
CA SER A 55 6.55 8.07 -1.99
C SER A 55 5.57 9.04 -2.65
N CYS A 56 4.28 8.76 -2.50
CA CYS A 56 3.20 9.60 -3.03
C CYS A 56 2.54 10.45 -1.94
N ASP A 57 1.97 11.59 -2.34
CA ASP A 57 1.23 12.50 -1.47
C ASP A 57 -0.04 13.02 -2.17
N GLY A 58 -1.19 12.50 -1.75
CA GLY A 58 -2.51 12.93 -2.19
C GLY A 58 -3.21 12.18 -3.33
N PRO A 59 -2.61 11.25 -4.11
CA PRO A 59 -3.34 10.62 -5.21
C PRO A 59 -4.43 9.66 -4.70
N THR A 60 -5.45 9.47 -5.54
CA THR A 60 -6.40 8.35 -5.43
C THR A 60 -6.01 7.32 -6.48
N VAL A 61 -5.58 6.14 -6.04
CA VAL A 61 -5.06 5.09 -6.91
C VAL A 61 -5.94 3.86 -6.82
N ARG A 62 -6.24 3.25 -7.96
CA ARG A 62 -6.87 1.92 -8.04
C ARG A 62 -6.04 0.99 -8.93
N ILE A 63 -5.74 -0.20 -8.41
CA ILE A 63 -4.99 -1.24 -9.12
C ILE A 63 -5.86 -2.50 -9.21
N ASN A 64 -6.24 -2.88 -10.43
CA ASN A 64 -7.12 -4.03 -10.67
C ASN A 64 -6.39 -5.39 -10.54
N GLY A 65 -5.05 -5.39 -10.48
CA GLY A 65 -4.21 -6.58 -10.37
C GLY A 65 -3.66 -6.84 -8.97
N ARG A 66 -2.64 -7.69 -8.92
CA ARG A 66 -1.82 -7.93 -7.72
C ARG A 66 -0.70 -6.89 -7.66
N VAL A 67 -0.15 -6.65 -6.47
CA VAL A 67 1.03 -5.82 -6.30
C VAL A 67 2.13 -6.57 -5.55
N GLY A 68 3.38 -6.21 -5.83
CA GLY A 68 4.53 -6.85 -5.21
C GLY A 68 4.97 -6.20 -3.90
N TRP A 69 6.20 -6.48 -3.50
CA TRP A 69 6.83 -5.96 -2.28
C TRP A 69 6.78 -4.44 -2.21
N SER A 70 6.38 -3.89 -1.05
CA SER A 70 6.51 -2.47 -0.69
C SER A 70 5.69 -1.52 -1.57
N CYS A 71 4.58 -2.03 -2.13
CA CYS A 71 3.64 -1.15 -2.81
C CYS A 71 3.06 -0.12 -1.82
N ALA A 72 2.95 1.13 -2.28
CA ALA A 72 2.49 2.28 -1.50
C ALA A 72 3.35 2.60 -0.26
N GLU A 73 4.66 2.30 -0.30
CA GLU A 73 5.56 2.73 0.77
C GLU A 73 5.63 4.26 0.88
N ASN A 74 5.81 4.76 2.10
CA ASN A 74 5.95 6.18 2.39
C ASN A 74 4.81 7.03 1.80
N LEU A 75 3.57 6.52 1.84
CA LEU A 75 2.39 7.31 1.48
C LEU A 75 2.16 8.39 2.54
N MET A 76 2.13 9.65 2.10
CA MET A 76 1.96 10.81 2.98
C MET A 76 0.48 11.13 3.20
N ALA A 77 -0.30 11.08 2.12
CA ALA A 77 -1.75 11.21 2.11
C ALA A 77 -2.31 10.56 0.83
N GLY A 78 -3.64 10.46 0.74
CA GLY A 78 -4.34 9.91 -0.42
C GLY A 78 -5.00 8.57 -0.12
N LYS A 79 -5.37 7.85 -1.18
CA LYS A 79 -6.06 6.57 -1.08
C LYS A 79 -5.55 5.61 -2.13
N VAL A 80 -5.20 4.38 -1.74
CA VAL A 80 -4.77 3.33 -2.68
C VAL A 80 -5.63 2.10 -2.48
N VAL A 81 -6.26 1.61 -3.55
CA VAL A 81 -7.08 0.40 -3.54
C VAL A 81 -6.46 -0.66 -4.43
N ILE A 82 -6.14 -1.82 -3.86
CA ILE A 82 -5.68 -3.02 -4.55
C ILE A 82 -6.86 -3.99 -4.61
N GLU A 83 -7.29 -4.35 -5.81
CA GLU A 83 -8.44 -5.26 -6.02
C GLU A 83 -8.10 -6.73 -5.74
N LYS A 84 -6.81 -7.11 -5.75
CA LYS A 84 -6.34 -8.47 -5.46
C LYS A 84 -5.41 -8.46 -4.24
N ASN A 85 -4.36 -9.30 -4.26
CA ASN A 85 -3.43 -9.46 -3.15
C ASN A 85 -2.26 -8.47 -3.26
N ALA A 86 -1.69 -8.09 -2.11
CA ALA A 86 -0.45 -7.34 -2.02
C ALA A 86 0.70 -8.19 -1.45
N GLY A 87 1.94 -7.83 -1.79
CA GLY A 87 3.14 -8.47 -1.27
C GLY A 87 3.45 -8.08 0.18
N SER A 88 4.60 -8.52 0.66
CA SER A 88 5.15 -8.11 1.96
C SER A 88 5.46 -6.62 2.00
N CYS A 89 5.54 -6.05 3.19
CA CYS A 89 5.82 -4.63 3.43
C CYS A 89 4.87 -3.66 2.71
N PHE A 90 3.65 -4.11 2.39
CA PHE A 90 2.64 -3.21 1.81
C PHE A 90 2.41 -2.02 2.75
N GLY A 91 2.46 -0.80 2.22
CA GLY A 91 2.30 0.41 3.02
C GLY A 91 3.40 0.66 4.06
N ALA A 92 4.63 0.16 3.84
CA ALA A 92 5.75 0.44 4.74
C ALA A 92 5.96 1.96 4.92
N ALA A 93 6.26 2.39 6.15
CA ALA A 93 6.51 3.79 6.51
C ALA A 93 5.38 4.76 6.13
N ILE A 94 4.13 4.29 5.98
CA ILE A 94 2.99 5.17 5.75
C ILE A 94 2.85 6.18 6.90
N ARG A 95 2.60 7.45 6.54
CA ARG A 95 2.37 8.55 7.49
C ARG A 95 0.93 9.02 7.49
N GLY A 96 0.19 8.79 6.41
CA GLY A 96 -1.21 9.17 6.28
C GLY A 96 -1.88 8.58 5.04
N GLY A 97 -3.20 8.77 4.95
CA GLY A 97 -4.03 8.21 3.89
C GLY A 97 -4.61 6.83 4.21
N ASP A 98 -5.33 6.29 3.23
CA ASP A 98 -6.01 5.00 3.34
C ASP A 98 -5.47 4.00 2.31
N LEU A 99 -4.94 2.87 2.79
CA LEU A 99 -4.54 1.73 1.97
C LEU A 99 -5.54 0.61 2.13
N ILE A 100 -6.12 0.15 1.03
CA ILE A 100 -7.12 -0.92 1.03
C ILE A 100 -6.63 -2.03 0.10
N CYS A 101 -6.36 -3.20 0.66
CA CYS A 101 -6.14 -4.43 -0.09
C CYS A 101 -7.38 -5.32 0.05
N LYS A 102 -8.09 -5.59 -1.04
CA LYS A 102 -9.29 -6.45 -0.99
C LYS A 102 -8.96 -7.93 -0.79
N GLY A 103 -7.75 -8.36 -1.19
CA GLY A 103 -7.25 -9.70 -0.96
C GLY A 103 -6.38 -9.81 0.30
N SER A 104 -5.57 -10.86 0.32
CA SER A 104 -4.58 -11.10 1.37
C SER A 104 -3.29 -10.30 1.15
N VAL A 105 -2.53 -10.08 2.21
CA VAL A 105 -1.25 -9.36 2.19
C VAL A 105 -0.10 -10.18 2.79
N GLY A 106 1.13 -9.87 2.37
CA GLY A 106 2.34 -10.55 2.87
C GLY A 106 2.77 -10.09 4.26
N ALA A 107 3.91 -10.60 4.75
CA ALA A 107 4.45 -10.23 6.07
C ALA A 107 4.82 -8.73 6.16
N ARG A 108 4.90 -8.18 7.38
CA ARG A 108 5.39 -6.81 7.64
C ARG A 108 4.60 -5.67 6.96
N THR A 109 3.32 -5.89 6.68
CA THR A 109 2.46 -4.82 6.18
C THR A 109 2.36 -3.71 7.23
N GLY A 110 2.53 -2.45 6.81
CA GLY A 110 2.54 -1.30 7.70
C GLY A 110 3.77 -1.16 8.60
N ILE A 111 4.88 -1.86 8.30
CA ILE A 111 6.14 -1.72 9.05
C ILE A 111 6.61 -0.26 9.10
N ASP A 112 7.04 0.20 10.27
CA ASP A 112 7.48 1.58 10.53
C ASP A 112 6.40 2.66 10.26
N MET A 113 5.11 2.30 10.26
CA MET A 113 4.07 3.31 10.06
C MET A 113 3.98 4.32 11.22
N LYS A 114 3.64 5.56 10.86
CA LYS A 114 3.47 6.70 11.77
C LYS A 114 2.06 7.31 11.71
N GLY A 115 1.17 6.75 10.89
CA GLY A 115 -0.20 7.22 10.72
C GLY A 115 -0.90 6.59 9.51
N GLY A 116 -2.15 7.00 9.26
CA GLY A 116 -2.99 6.44 8.21
C GLY A 116 -3.76 5.17 8.62
N THR A 117 -4.53 4.62 7.68
CA THR A 117 -5.28 3.37 7.85
C THR A 117 -4.87 2.35 6.79
N ILE A 118 -4.60 1.11 7.20
CA ILE A 118 -4.46 -0.04 6.30
C ILE A 118 -5.64 -1.00 6.54
N ILE A 119 -6.36 -1.36 5.49
CA ILE A 119 -7.49 -2.29 5.51
C ILE A 119 -7.16 -3.49 4.63
N ILE A 120 -7.28 -4.69 5.20
CA ILE A 120 -6.96 -5.96 4.56
C ILE A 120 -8.23 -6.81 4.54
N GLY A 121 -8.71 -7.13 3.33
CA GLY A 121 -9.94 -7.87 3.11
C GLY A 121 -9.80 -9.38 3.29
N GLY A 122 -8.59 -9.92 3.13
CA GLY A 122 -8.28 -11.33 3.37
C GLY A 122 -7.36 -11.53 4.57
N ASP A 123 -6.45 -12.49 4.44
CA ASP A 123 -5.50 -12.86 5.49
C ASP A 123 -4.26 -11.97 5.48
N ALA A 124 -3.61 -11.91 6.63
CA ALA A 124 -2.35 -11.23 6.86
C ALA A 124 -1.26 -12.24 7.26
N GLY A 125 -0.06 -12.09 6.69
CA GLY A 125 1.13 -12.86 7.08
C GLY A 125 1.57 -12.64 8.54
N GLY A 126 2.83 -12.96 8.86
CA GLY A 126 3.41 -12.66 10.18
C GLY A 126 4.11 -11.29 10.26
N PHE A 127 4.53 -10.92 11.46
CA PHE A 127 5.36 -9.74 11.78
C PHE A 127 4.69 -8.41 11.41
N TYR A 128 3.48 -8.18 11.92
CA TYR A 128 2.72 -6.95 11.66
C TYR A 128 2.96 -5.96 12.77
N TRP A 129 3.35 -4.73 12.42
CA TRP A 129 3.90 -3.73 13.34
C TRP A 129 5.10 -4.27 14.10
N PHE A 130 6.27 -4.07 13.49
CA PHE A 130 7.57 -4.48 13.96
C PHE A 130 8.55 -3.32 13.73
N TYR A 131 9.15 -2.78 14.81
CA TYR A 131 10.05 -1.61 14.87
C TYR A 131 9.39 -0.25 15.15
N ASP A 132 9.09 0.02 16.41
CA ASP A 132 8.85 1.37 16.93
C ASP A 132 7.75 2.15 16.17
N GLU A 133 6.66 1.47 15.78
CA GLU A 133 5.51 2.10 15.13
C GLU A 133 4.81 3.09 16.07
N LYS A 134 4.53 4.28 15.53
CA LYS A 134 3.96 5.41 16.29
C LYS A 134 2.67 5.86 15.63
N GLY A 135 1.60 5.10 15.84
CA GLY A 135 0.24 5.49 15.49
C GLY A 135 -0.28 4.97 14.15
N GLY A 136 -1.55 5.27 13.93
CA GLY A 136 -2.36 4.79 12.79
C GLY A 136 -3.15 3.53 13.13
N ARG A 137 -3.76 2.91 12.11
CA ARG A 137 -4.70 1.81 12.29
C ARG A 137 -4.53 0.73 11.23
N ILE A 138 -4.50 -0.53 11.66
CA ILE A 138 -4.58 -1.69 10.76
C ILE A 138 -5.87 -2.46 11.05
N ILE A 139 -6.64 -2.78 10.01
CA ILE A 139 -7.88 -3.55 10.08
C ILE A 139 -7.71 -4.78 9.19
N ILE A 140 -7.81 -5.97 9.78
CA ILE A 140 -7.68 -7.25 9.09
C ILE A 140 -8.99 -8.00 9.22
N LEU A 141 -9.60 -8.35 8.08
CA LEU A 141 -10.87 -9.08 8.06
C LEU A 141 -10.70 -10.60 8.11
N GLY A 142 -9.53 -11.13 7.74
CA GLY A 142 -9.19 -12.56 7.79
C GLY A 142 -8.30 -12.95 8.97
N ASP A 143 -7.55 -14.04 8.79
CA ASP A 143 -6.64 -14.57 9.80
C ASP A 143 -5.28 -13.85 9.79
N VAL A 144 -4.59 -13.87 10.94
CA VAL A 144 -3.27 -13.24 11.10
C VAL A 144 -2.22 -14.25 11.54
N GLY A 145 -1.05 -14.17 10.91
CA GLY A 145 0.13 -14.97 11.25
C GLY A 145 0.74 -14.63 12.61
N ILE A 146 1.98 -15.08 12.81
CA ILE A 146 2.71 -14.94 14.07
C ILE A 146 3.19 -13.50 14.32
N ASN A 147 3.48 -13.17 15.58
CA ASN A 147 4.14 -11.93 15.99
C ASN A 147 3.38 -10.67 15.55
N LEU A 148 2.07 -10.66 15.79
CA LEU A 148 1.25 -9.46 15.63
C LEU A 148 1.54 -8.48 16.78
N GLY A 149 1.92 -7.25 16.44
CA GLY A 149 2.13 -6.16 17.40
C GLY A 149 3.50 -6.14 18.08
N ASP A 150 4.45 -6.94 17.61
CA ASP A 150 5.79 -7.04 18.21
C ASP A 150 6.54 -5.69 18.14
N SER A 151 6.83 -5.08 19.29
CA SER A 151 7.49 -3.76 19.38
C SER A 151 6.63 -2.58 18.91
N MET A 152 5.30 -2.71 18.98
CA MET A 152 4.36 -1.60 18.78
C MET A 152 4.36 -0.63 19.97
N TYR A 153 4.45 0.68 19.71
CA TYR A 153 4.40 1.70 20.78
C TYR A 153 3.04 2.40 20.87
N ASP A 154 2.41 2.69 19.73
CA ASP A 154 1.11 3.39 19.66
C ASP A 154 0.34 3.01 18.40
N GLY A 155 -1.00 3.13 18.45
CA GLY A 155 -1.93 2.82 17.35
C GLY A 155 -3.00 1.78 17.73
N THR A 156 -3.71 1.24 16.74
CA THR A 156 -4.70 0.17 16.97
C THR A 156 -4.74 -0.85 15.83
N ILE A 157 -4.73 -2.15 16.19
CA ILE A 157 -4.99 -3.25 15.26
C ILE A 157 -6.35 -3.88 15.56
N PHE A 158 -7.17 -4.06 14.53
CA PHE A 158 -8.42 -4.81 14.58
C PHE A 158 -8.28 -6.09 13.76
N VAL A 159 -8.64 -7.23 14.35
CA VAL A 159 -8.62 -8.54 13.67
C VAL A 159 -10.00 -9.17 13.74
N GLY A 160 -10.56 -9.51 12.57
CA GLY A 160 -11.85 -10.18 12.43
C GLY A 160 -11.77 -11.71 12.42
N GLY A 161 -10.61 -12.28 12.05
CA GLY A 161 -10.36 -13.72 12.06
C GLY A 161 -9.59 -14.20 13.28
N LYS A 162 -8.84 -15.29 13.11
CA LYS A 162 -8.02 -15.91 14.16
C LYS A 162 -6.65 -15.23 14.26
N ILE A 163 -6.16 -15.10 15.48
CA ILE A 163 -4.81 -14.63 15.79
C ILE A 163 -3.96 -15.82 16.20
N TRP A 164 -2.89 -16.13 15.46
CA TRP A 164 -2.08 -17.32 15.74
C TRP A 164 -1.13 -17.14 16.95
N ALA A 165 -0.53 -15.95 17.10
CA ALA A 165 0.30 -15.59 18.24
C ALA A 165 0.39 -14.06 18.43
N LEU A 166 0.32 -13.61 19.68
CA LEU A 166 0.46 -12.21 20.09
C LEU A 166 1.82 -12.02 20.78
N LEU A 167 2.49 -10.91 20.48
CA LEU A 167 3.65 -10.42 21.23
C LEU A 167 3.37 -8.96 21.62
N TRP A 168 3.68 -8.60 22.85
CA TRP A 168 3.51 -7.26 23.42
C TRP A 168 4.87 -6.61 23.61
#